data_AF-A0A1Q3CU00-F1
#
_entry.id   AF-A0A1Q3CU00-F1
#
_cell.length_a   1.000
_cell.length_b   1.000
_cell.length_c   1.000
_cell.angle_alpha   90.00
_cell.angle_beta   90.00
_cell.angle_gamma   90.00
#
_symmetry.space_group_name_H-M   'P 1'
#
loop_
_entity.id
_entity.type
_entity.pdbx_description
1 polymer ?
#
loop_
_entity_poly.entity_id
_entity_poly.type
_entity_poly.pdbx_seq_one_letter_code
_entity_poly.pdbx_strand_id
1 'polypeptide(L)'
;VVSCGERCEIRLEDPNSRELFAACFMNPGQREAAMESVLDSSRYFMPRIEDGGSGKHAFIGLGFAERNEAFDFNVEFLDHEKHIRRENEEVGRDSGGDSQDHIDIHHAVNHRLK
;
A
#
# COMPACT_ATOMS: atom_id res chain seq x y z
N VAL A 1 11.10 5.00 -6.54
CA VAL A 1 10.07 4.09 -5.98
C VAL A 1 9.93 2.95 -6.95
N VAL A 2 9.92 1.71 -6.47
CA VAL A 2 9.86 0.50 -7.30
C VAL A 2 8.71 -0.37 -6.79
N SER A 3 7.83 -0.80 -7.69
CA SER A 3 6.80 -1.79 -7.38
C SER A 3 7.36 -3.20 -7.56
N CYS A 4 7.18 -4.05 -6.55
CA CYS A 4 7.67 -5.42 -6.47
C CYS A 4 6.50 -6.36 -6.11
N GLY A 5 5.58 -6.56 -7.07
CA GLY A 5 4.33 -7.27 -6.83
C GLY A 5 3.48 -6.51 -5.80
N GLU A 6 3.08 -7.17 -4.72
CA GLU A 6 2.31 -6.55 -3.65
C GLU A 6 3.12 -5.57 -2.76
N ARG A 7 4.45 -5.54 -2.90
CA ARG A 7 5.32 -4.71 -2.06
C ARG A 7 5.85 -3.50 -2.82
N CYS A 8 5.98 -2.39 -2.12
CA CYS A 8 6.62 -1.18 -2.64
C CYS A 8 7.99 -1.00 -2.00
N GLU A 9 8.98 -0.62 -2.80
CA GLU A 9 10.34 -0.34 -2.34
C GLU A 9 10.76 1.10 -2.65
N ILE A 10 11.22 1.82 -1.63
CA ILE A 10 11.94 3.07 -1.82
C ILE A 10 13.42 2.75 -1.75
N ARG A 11 14.10 2.85 -2.89
CA ARG A 11 15.54 2.63 -3.01
C ARG A 11 16.26 3.96 -3.11
N LEU A 12 17.26 4.13 -2.26
CA LEU A 12 18.24 5.21 -2.34
C LEU A 12 19.47 4.63 -3.03
N GLU A 13 19.75 5.11 -4.23
CA GLU A 13 20.85 4.61 -5.07
C GLU A 13 21.83 5.73 -5.38
N ASP A 14 23.11 5.38 -5.50
CA ASP A 14 24.09 6.30 -6.07
C ASP A 14 23.73 6.58 -7.54
N PRO A 15 23.63 7.86 -7.94
CA PRO A 15 23.18 8.21 -9.29
C PRO A 15 24.15 7.79 -10.40
N ASN A 16 25.44 7.61 -10.09
CA ASN A 16 26.47 7.25 -11.05
C ASN A 16 26.63 5.73 -11.17
N SER A 17 26.80 5.04 -10.03
CA SER A 17 27.06 3.60 -10.00
C SER A 17 25.80 2.74 -9.97
N ARG A 18 24.64 3.32 -9.61
CA ARG A 18 23.40 2.60 -9.28
C ARG A 18 23.54 1.63 -8.10
N GLU A 19 24.55 1.85 -7.26
CA GLU A 19 24.73 1.07 -6.04
C GLU A 19 23.64 1.42 -5.03
N LEU A 20 22.99 0.40 -4.47
CA LEU A 20 21.96 0.56 -3.45
C LEU A 20 22.60 0.97 -2.12
N PHE A 21 22.26 2.17 -1.65
CA PHE A 21 22.67 2.67 -0.34
C PHE A 21 21.73 2.17 0.76
N ALA A 22 20.42 2.33 0.56
CA ALA A 22 19.41 1.88 1.52
C ALA A 22 18.08 1.58 0.81
N ALA A 23 17.31 0.65 1.39
CA ALA A 23 15.97 0.34 0.95
C ALA A 23 14.99 0.40 2.11
N CYS A 24 13.84 1.00 1.85
CA CYS A 24 12.65 0.92 2.70
C CYS A 24 11.64 0.02 2.00
N PHE A 25 11.18 -1.01 2.72
CA PHE A 25 10.19 -1.95 2.24
C PHE A 25 8.83 -1.59 2.85
N MET A 26 7.83 -1.43 1.99
CA MET A 26 6.44 -1.29 2.40
C MET A 26 5.67 -2.54 2.00
N ASN A 27 5.22 -3.29 3.00
CA ASN A 27 4.26 -4.36 2.80
C ASN A 27 2.83 -3.80 2.78
N PRO A 28 1.87 -4.52 2.18
CA PRO A 28 0.46 -4.11 2.18
C PRO A 28 -0.05 -3.79 3.58
N GLY A 29 -0.66 -2.61 3.75
CA GLY A 29 -1.23 -2.16 5.02
C GLY A 29 -0.22 -1.76 6.09
N GLN A 30 1.07 -1.62 5.76
CA GLN A 30 2.12 -1.18 6.68
C GLN A 30 2.71 0.19 6.32
N ARG A 31 1.93 1.03 5.63
CA ARG A 31 2.43 2.31 5.12
C ARG A 31 2.91 3.23 6.23
N GLU A 32 2.13 3.40 7.29
CA GLU A 32 2.47 4.30 8.40
C GLU A 32 3.74 3.82 9.13
N ALA A 33 3.98 2.51 9.17
CA ALA A 33 5.19 1.93 9.77
C ALA A 33 6.42 2.04 8.86
N ALA A 34 6.21 2.08 7.53
CA ALA A 34 7.28 2.19 6.55
C ALA A 34 7.73 3.64 6.34
N MET A 35 6.82 4.61 6.44
CA MET A 35 7.13 6.01 6.15
C MET A 35 6.24 6.98 6.92
N GLU A 36 6.88 7.94 7.57
CA GLU A 36 6.21 9.07 8.22
C GLU A 36 6.50 10.39 7.47
N SER A 37 5.48 11.22 7.27
CA SER A 37 5.65 12.59 6.77
C SER A 37 5.95 13.54 7.92
N VAL A 38 6.85 14.49 7.72
CA VAL A 38 7.15 15.50 8.76
C VAL A 38 6.02 16.54 8.82
N LEU A 39 5.52 16.84 10.03
CA LEU A 39 4.31 17.64 10.25
C LEU A 39 4.43 19.11 9.81
N ASP A 40 5.63 19.69 9.87
CA ASP A 40 5.88 21.10 9.58
C ASP A 40 6.32 21.36 8.13
N SER A 41 6.56 20.30 7.36
CA SER A 41 7.11 20.40 6.00
C SER A 41 6.63 19.29 5.09
N SER A 42 5.97 19.69 4.00
CA SER A 42 5.58 18.78 2.92
C SER A 42 6.76 18.26 2.08
N ARG A 43 8.00 18.66 2.39
CA ARG A 43 9.22 18.25 1.65
C ARG A 43 10.06 17.20 2.37
N TYR A 44 9.76 16.90 3.64
CA TYR A 44 10.55 15.99 4.44
C TYR A 44 9.75 14.75 4.84
N PHE A 45 10.40 13.61 4.78
CA PHE A 45 9.86 12.29 5.08
C PHE A 45 10.86 11.51 5.93
N MET A 46 10.38 10.53 6.68
CA MET A 46 11.17 9.65 7.54
C MET A 46 10.89 8.18 7.17
N PRO A 47 11.52 7.64 6.12
CA PRO A 47 11.44 6.22 5.80
C PRO A 47 12.15 5.35 6.84
N ARG A 48 11.54 4.18 7.11
CA ARG A 48 12.15 3.09 7.87
C ARG A 48 12.95 2.19 6.93
N ILE A 49 14.26 2.19 7.07
CA ILE A 49 15.17 1.32 6.32
C ILE A 49 15.45 0.04 7.10
N GLU A 50 15.62 -1.06 6.39
CA GLU A 50 15.98 -2.36 6.98
C GLU A 50 17.34 -2.83 6.48
N ASP A 51 18.15 -3.37 7.38
CA ASP A 51 19.39 -4.05 7.03
C ASP A 51 19.07 -5.49 6.59
N GLY A 52 19.21 -5.75 5.29
CA GLY A 52 18.75 -6.96 4.60
C GLY A 52 19.34 -8.28 5.11
N GLY A 53 20.35 -8.25 5.97
CA GLY A 53 20.92 -9.45 6.60
C GLY A 53 20.66 -9.61 8.10
N SER A 54 20.33 -8.53 8.83
CA SER A 54 20.30 -8.56 10.30
C SER A 54 18.93 -8.29 10.93
N GLY A 55 17.93 -7.86 10.12
CA GLY A 55 16.60 -7.48 10.60
C GLY A 55 16.61 -6.20 11.47
N LYS A 56 17.77 -5.53 11.60
CA LYS A 56 17.86 -4.22 12.23
C LYS A 56 17.19 -3.19 11.34
N HIS A 57 16.62 -2.17 11.96
CA HIS A 57 16.02 -1.05 11.26
C HIS A 57 16.55 0.28 11.78
N ALA A 58 16.47 1.29 10.94
CA ALA A 58 16.75 2.67 11.28
C ALA A 58 15.75 3.58 10.57
N PHE A 59 15.55 4.78 11.11
CA PHE A 59 14.82 5.84 10.42
C PHE A 59 15.82 6.85 9.88
N ILE A 60 15.65 7.25 8.62
CA ILE A 60 16.50 8.25 7.99
C ILE A 60 15.65 9.43 7.52
N GLY A 61 16.19 10.63 7.56
CA GLY A 61 15.53 11.80 6.98
C GLY A 61 15.74 11.87 5.48
N LEU A 62 14.64 11.94 4.74
CA LEU A 62 14.61 12.18 3.30
C LEU A 62 14.02 13.57 3.05
N GLY A 63 14.71 14.37 2.23
CA GLY A 63 14.28 15.72 1.88
C GLY A 63 14.36 15.97 0.39
N PHE A 64 13.33 16.60 -0.16
CA PHE A 64 13.33 17.07 -1.55
C PHE A 64 13.70 18.54 -1.62
N ALA A 65 14.43 18.92 -2.67
CA ALA A 65 14.78 20.31 -2.92
C ALA A 65 13.52 21.13 -3.23
N GLU A 66 12.61 20.57 -4.03
CA GLU A 66 11.39 21.26 -4.45
C GLU A 66 10.12 20.60 -3.92
N ARG A 67 9.06 21.40 -3.75
CA ARG A 67 7.77 20.92 -3.21
C ARG A 67 7.03 20.01 -4.19
N ASN A 68 7.16 20.24 -5.50
CA ASN A 68 6.56 19.41 -6.53
C ASN A 68 7.17 18.01 -6.55
N GLU A 69 8.50 17.88 -6.43
CA GLU A 69 9.16 16.58 -6.37
C GLU A 69 8.71 15.77 -5.14
N ALA A 70 8.58 16.44 -3.99
CA ALA A 70 8.04 15.83 -2.78
C ALA A 70 6.58 15.38 -2.94
N PHE A 71 5.78 16.19 -3.64
CA PHE A 71 4.39 15.88 -3.91
C PHE A 71 4.27 14.64 -4.82
N ASP A 72 5.01 14.64 -5.94
CA ASP A 72 5.03 13.52 -6.89
C ASP A 72 5.47 12.22 -6.19
N PHE A 73 6.51 12.30 -5.35
CA PHE A 73 6.96 11.18 -4.54
C PHE A 73 5.86 10.63 -3.62
N ASN A 74 5.18 11.50 -2.87
CA ASN A 74 4.12 11.09 -1.96
C ASN A 74 2.92 10.50 -2.69
N VAL A 75 2.57 11.04 -3.87
CA VAL A 75 1.48 10.51 -4.71
C VAL A 75 1.83 9.14 -5.26
N GLU A 76 3.03 8.94 -5.81
CA GLU A 76 3.48 7.65 -6.33
C GLU A 76 3.42 6.57 -5.24
N PHE A 77 3.87 6.92 -4.04
CA PHE A 77 3.85 6.04 -2.88
C PHE A 77 2.43 5.70 -2.41
N LEU A 78 1.53 6.68 -2.43
CA LEU A 78 0.10 6.54 -2.09
C LEU A 78 -0.67 5.70 -3.11
N ASP A 79 -0.41 5.91 -4.39
CA ASP A 79 -1.16 5.25 -5.45
C ASP A 79 -0.78 3.77 -5.56
N HIS A 80 0.48 3.42 -5.28
CA HIS A 80 0.87 2.03 -5.09
C HIS A 80 0.05 1.34 -3.99
N GLU A 81 -0.07 1.95 -2.81
CA GLU A 81 -0.85 1.37 -1.70
C GLU A 81 -2.32 1.13 -2.10
N LYS A 82 -2.95 2.12 -2.75
CA LYS A 82 -4.34 1.99 -3.21
C LYS A 82 -4.49 0.91 -4.28
N HIS A 83 -3.51 0.78 -5.17
CA HIS A 83 -3.53 -0.22 -6.24
C HIS A 83 -3.56 -1.63 -5.65
N ILE A 84 -2.64 -1.94 -4.72
CA ILE A 84 -2.58 -3.24 -4.06
C ILE A 84 -3.85 -3.53 -3.26
N ARG A 85 -4.41 -2.52 -2.58
CA ARG A 85 -5.66 -2.69 -1.84
C ARG A 85 -6.82 -3.11 -2.76
N ARG A 86 -6.94 -2.50 -3.94
CA ARG A 86 -8.01 -2.84 -4.90
C ARG A 86 -7.82 -4.24 -5.46
N GLU A 87 -6.60 -4.61 -5.83
CA GLU A 87 -6.29 -5.95 -6.32
C GLU A 87 -6.66 -7.02 -5.28
N ASN A 88 -6.32 -6.79 -4.01
CA ASN A 88 -6.69 -7.70 -2.91
C ASN A 88 -8.21 -7.78 -2.67
N GLU A 89 -8.94 -6.67 -2.84
CA GLU A 89 -10.40 -6.64 -2.75
C GLU A 89 -11.08 -7.36 -3.94
N GLU A 90 -10.48 -7.36 -5.12
CA GLU A 90 -10.95 -8.06 -6.32
C GLU A 90 -10.68 -9.57 -6.24
N VAL A 91 -9.49 -9.98 -5.78
CA VAL A 91 -9.14 -11.39 -5.55
C VAL A 91 -9.98 -12.00 -4.40
N GLY A 92 -10.27 -11.22 -3.35
CA GLY A 92 -11.15 -11.63 -2.26
C GLY A 92 -12.61 -11.85 -2.69
N ARG A 93 -13.06 -11.20 -3.78
CA ARG A 93 -14.38 -11.43 -4.37
C ARG A 93 -14.46 -12.70 -5.22
N ASP A 94 -13.36 -13.11 -5.84
CA ASP A 94 -13.30 -14.34 -6.66
C ASP A 94 -13.12 -15.61 -5.81
N SER A 95 -12.57 -15.48 -4.60
CA SER A 95 -12.40 -16.58 -3.64
C SER A 95 -13.66 -16.88 -2.79
N GLY A 96 -14.74 -16.12 -2.99
CA GLY A 96 -16.03 -16.25 -2.30
C GLY A 96 -17.09 -17.02 -3.10
N GLY A 97 -16.67 -18.00 -3.91
CA GLY A 97 -17.56 -18.83 -4.71
C GLY A 97 -18.34 -19.87 -3.90
N ASP A 98 -19.66 -19.77 -3.97
CA ASP A 98 -20.70 -20.77 -3.68
C ASP A 98 -21.17 -20.94 -2.22
N SER A 99 -22.04 -20.02 -1.80
CA SER A 99 -23.16 -20.35 -0.93
C SER A 99 -24.41 -19.66 -1.45
N GLN A 100 -24.92 -20.23 -2.54
CA GLN A 100 -26.34 -20.44 -2.78
C GLN A 100 -27.24 -19.30 -2.28
N ASP A 101 -27.41 -18.26 -3.12
CA ASP A 101 -28.52 -17.32 -3.03
C ASP A 101 -29.83 -18.06 -3.33
N HIS A 102 -30.25 -18.92 -2.41
CA HIS A 102 -31.55 -19.57 -2.41
C HIS A 102 -32.59 -18.53 -2.06
N ILE A 103 -33.27 -17.99 -3.08
CA ILE A 103 -34.47 -17.18 -2.86
C ILE A 103 -35.61 -18.15 -2.52
N ASP A 104 -35.84 -18.33 -1.22
CA ASP A 104 -37.04 -19.00 -0.72
C ASP A 104 -38.28 -18.18 -1.07
N ILE A 105 -38.91 -18.48 -2.22
CA ILE A 105 -40.28 -18.04 -2.49
C ILE A 105 -41.19 -18.81 -1.53
N HIS A 106 -41.51 -18.18 -0.41
CA HIS A 106 -42.38 -18.75 0.61
C HIS A 106 -43.78 -18.96 0.01
N HIS A 107 -44.10 -20.20 -0.37
CA HIS A 107 -45.43 -20.61 -0.81
C HIS A 107 -46.38 -20.68 0.41
N ALA A 108 -46.68 -19.52 0.99
CA ALA A 108 -47.72 -19.39 1.99
C ALA A 108 -48.94 -18.69 1.39
N VAL A 109 -49.86 -19.54 0.96
CA VAL A 109 -51.29 -19.45 1.28
C VAL A 109 -52.02 -18.29 0.64
N ASN A 110 -52.41 -18.55 -0.61
CA ASN A 110 -53.73 -18.18 -1.08
C ASN A 110 -54.75 -18.83 -0.11
N HIS A 111 -55.37 -18.05 0.77
CA HIS A 111 -56.72 -18.31 1.25
C HIS A 111 -57.23 -17.11 2.06
N ARG A 112 -58.46 -16.71 1.74
CA ARG A 112 -59.37 -15.85 2.52
C ARG A 112 -59.29 -14.37 2.18
N LEU A 113 -60.14 -13.97 1.23
CA LEU A 113 -61.38 -13.25 1.53
C LEU A 113 -62.43 -13.67 0.49
N LYS A 114 -63.52 -14.27 1.00
CA LYS A 114 -64.81 -14.31 0.29
C LYS A 114 -65.49 -12.97 0.47
#